data_AF-A0A9W9F0P4-F1
#
_entry.id   AF-A0A9W9F0P4-F1
#
_cell.length_a   1.000
_cell.length_b   1.000
_cell.length_c   1.000
_cell.angle_alpha   90.00
_cell.angle_beta   90.00
_cell.angle_gamma   90.00
#
_symmetry.space_group_name_H-M   'P 1'
#
loop_
_entity.id
_entity.type
_entity.pdbx_description
1 polymer ?
#
loop_
_entity_poly.entity_id
_entity_poly.type
_entity_poly.pdbx_seq_one_letter_code
_entity_poly.pdbx_strand_id
1 'polypeptide(L)'
;MDIQRQFPGAHWVWGGISFVYEVHPLIVVTQVKNMEPLPLRKLWMSDIVQGVAFLESLNLAHGDLRAENILLDRNRLKLSDFDYTAEFGTDSEFCSCPYGRLLNKPEADQGMPGTAGFLGPRTEQFALGSL
;
A
#
# COMPACT_ATOMS: atom_id res chain seq x y z
N MET A 1 -16.62 13.52 -23.42
CA MET A 1 -16.52 12.29 -24.21
C MET A 1 -16.38 11.14 -23.23
N ASP A 2 -17.27 10.17 -23.32
CA ASP A 2 -17.43 9.12 -22.31
C ASP A 2 -16.34 8.04 -22.50
N ILE A 3 -15.35 8.00 -21.59
CA ILE A 3 -14.18 7.10 -21.69
C ILE A 3 -14.60 5.63 -21.79
N GLN A 4 -15.77 5.28 -21.24
CA GLN A 4 -16.35 3.94 -21.33
C GLN A 4 -16.65 3.50 -22.77
N ARG A 5 -16.91 4.44 -23.68
CA ARG A 5 -17.16 4.10 -25.10
C ARG A 5 -15.89 3.78 -25.88
N GLN A 6 -14.72 4.15 -25.36
CA GLN A 6 -13.46 3.98 -26.06
C GLN A 6 -12.87 2.56 -25.86
N PHE A 7 -13.19 1.88 -24.75
CA PHE A 7 -12.63 0.57 -24.41
C PHE A 7 -13.66 -0.35 -23.71
N PRO A 8 -14.51 -1.05 -24.47
CA PRO A 8 -15.63 -1.82 -23.92
C PRO A 8 -15.24 -3.12 -23.19
N GLY A 9 -13.97 -3.51 -23.20
CA GLY A 9 -13.45 -4.73 -22.54
C GLY A 9 -12.65 -4.50 -21.26
N ALA A 10 -12.48 -3.24 -20.83
CA ALA A 10 -11.71 -2.92 -19.63
C ALA A 10 -12.56 -3.07 -18.36
N HIS A 11 -12.05 -3.84 -17.38
CA HIS A 11 -12.61 -3.89 -16.04
C HIS A 11 -12.05 -2.74 -15.21
N TRP A 12 -12.94 -1.83 -14.78
CA TRP A 12 -12.58 -0.66 -13.98
C TRP A 12 -12.70 -0.98 -12.49
N VAL A 13 -11.59 -0.91 -11.76
CA VAL A 13 -11.57 -0.97 -10.30
C VAL A 13 -11.36 0.44 -9.77
N TRP A 14 -12.27 0.91 -8.92
CA TRP A 14 -12.13 2.19 -8.22
C TRP A 14 -11.23 1.97 -6.99
N GLY A 15 -9.93 2.15 -7.17
CA GLY A 15 -8.96 2.18 -6.07
C GLY A 15 -8.84 3.58 -5.49
N GLY A 16 -8.70 3.68 -4.16
CA GLY A 16 -8.57 4.93 -3.42
C GLY A 16 -7.42 5.81 -3.92
N ILE A 17 -7.60 7.13 -3.73
CA ILE A 17 -6.85 8.25 -4.31
C ILE A 17 -7.05 8.38 -5.83
N SER A 18 -8.18 8.95 -6.28
CA SER A 18 -8.38 9.59 -7.60
C SER A 18 -7.80 8.94 -8.89
N PHE A 19 -7.63 7.61 -8.98
CA PHE A 19 -7.07 6.98 -10.17
C PHE A 19 -8.03 5.99 -10.83
N VAL A 20 -8.16 6.11 -12.15
CA VAL A 20 -8.86 5.18 -13.01
C VAL A 20 -7.79 4.38 -13.74
N TYR A 21 -7.62 3.10 -13.38
CA TYR A 21 -6.61 2.21 -13.96
C TYR A 21 -7.20 1.32 -15.07
N GLU A 22 -6.39 1.06 -16.09
CA GLU A 22 -6.59 -0.06 -17.01
C GLU A 22 -5.81 -1.26 -16.43
N VAL A 23 -6.51 -2.29 -15.95
CA VAL A 23 -5.88 -3.40 -15.23
C VAL A 23 -5.46 -4.50 -16.22
N HIS A 24 -4.16 -4.58 -16.51
CA HIS A 24 -3.51 -5.71 -17.18
C HIS A 24 -2.98 -6.70 -16.09
N PRO A 25 -2.87 -8.02 -16.34
CA PRO A 25 -2.33 -9.01 -15.38
C PRO A 25 -0.89 -8.78 -14.89
N LEU A 26 -0.23 -7.72 -15.37
CA LEU A 26 1.01 -7.18 -14.83
C LEU A 26 0.68 -5.73 -14.48
N ILE A 27 0.61 -5.38 -13.19
CA ILE A 27 0.32 -4.01 -12.76
C ILE A 27 1.47 -3.11 -13.23
N VAL A 28 1.28 -2.45 -14.36
CA VAL A 28 2.18 -1.43 -14.88
C VAL A 28 1.40 -0.13 -14.97
N VAL A 29 1.76 0.84 -14.14
CA VAL A 29 1.29 2.22 -14.31
C VAL A 29 1.94 2.77 -15.56
N THR A 30 1.20 2.78 -16.67
CA THR A 30 1.71 3.26 -17.97
C THR A 30 1.65 4.79 -18.07
N GLN A 31 0.69 5.42 -17.38
CA GLN A 31 0.50 6.87 -17.43
C GLN A 31 -0.25 7.40 -16.21
N VAL A 32 0.22 8.52 -15.65
CA VAL A 32 -0.53 9.31 -14.66
C VAL A 32 -1.22 10.47 -15.37
N LYS A 33 -2.55 10.49 -15.38
CA LYS A 33 -3.34 11.51 -16.11
C LYS A 33 -3.48 12.82 -15.34
N ASN A 34 -3.64 12.76 -14.03
CA ASN A 34 -3.81 13.90 -13.15
C ASN A 34 -3.13 13.62 -11.81
N MET A 35 -2.68 14.68 -11.13
CA MET A 35 -2.17 14.60 -9.77
C MET A 35 -2.82 15.71 -8.93
N GLU A 36 -3.15 15.36 -7.70
CA GLU A 36 -3.55 16.37 -6.72
C GLU A 36 -2.42 17.38 -6.44
N PRO A 37 -2.75 18.60 -5.99
CA PRO A 37 -1.75 19.60 -5.65
C PRO A 37 -0.72 19.04 -4.66
N LEU A 38 0.56 19.38 -4.88
CA LEU A 38 1.66 18.92 -4.02
C LEU A 38 1.41 19.14 -2.50
N PRO A 39 0.80 20.26 -2.06
CA PRO A 39 0.46 20.44 -0.64
C PRO A 39 -0.49 19.37 -0.10
N LEU A 40 -1.49 18.96 -0.90
CA LEU A 40 -2.45 17.94 -0.50
C LEU A 40 -1.80 16.56 -0.43
N ARG A 41 -0.96 16.22 -1.41
CA ARG A 41 -0.19 14.96 -1.39
C ARG A 41 0.77 14.87 -0.21
N LYS A 42 1.42 15.99 0.18
CA LYS A 42 2.26 16.05 1.38
C LYS A 42 1.43 15.86 2.66
N LEU A 43 0.25 16.47 2.74
CA LEU A 43 -0.67 16.28 3.86
C LEU A 43 -1.07 14.81 4.00
N TRP A 44 -1.46 14.19 2.89
CA TRP A 44 -1.83 12.78 2.83
C TRP A 44 -0.70 11.84 3.24
N MET A 45 0.50 12.04 2.70
CA MET A 45 1.66 11.25 3.12
C MET A 45 1.95 11.42 4.61
N SER A 46 1.81 12.64 5.12
CA SER A 46 1.98 12.93 6.54
C SER A 46 0.94 12.24 7.42
N ASP A 47 -0.32 12.14 6.98
CA ASP A 47 -1.38 11.43 7.70
C ASP A 47 -1.07 9.91 7.78
N ILE A 48 -0.68 9.29 6.66
CA ILE A 48 -0.34 7.86 6.62
C ILE A 48 0.89 7.58 7.50
N VAL A 49 1.98 8.35 7.33
CA VAL A 49 3.21 8.17 8.11
C VAL A 49 2.97 8.33 9.60
N GLN A 50 2.15 9.30 10.02
CA GLN A 50 1.80 9.46 11.44
C GLN A 50 1.01 8.27 11.97
N GLY A 51 0.09 7.71 11.17
CA GLY A 51 -0.64 6.50 11.55
C GLY A 51 0.28 5.29 11.73
N VAL A 52 1.21 5.07 10.79
CA VAL A 52 2.19 3.97 10.87
C VAL A 52 3.16 4.18 12.03
N ALA A 53 3.67 5.40 12.22
CA ALA A 53 4.56 5.73 13.35
C ALA A 53 3.87 5.54 14.71
N PHE A 54 2.56 5.78 14.78
CA PHE A 54 1.78 5.49 15.98
C PHE A 54 1.72 3.98 16.26
N LEU A 55 1.46 3.14 15.26
CA LEU A 55 1.50 1.68 15.42
C LEU A 55 2.91 1.20 15.83
N GLU A 56 3.95 1.72 15.18
CA GLU A 56 5.34 1.43 15.52
C GLU A 56 5.65 1.79 16.98
N SER A 57 5.12 2.91 17.49
CA SER A 57 5.28 3.30 18.91
C SER A 57 4.68 2.30 19.90
N LEU A 58 3.74 1.47 19.43
CA LEU A 58 3.11 0.39 20.18
C LEU A 58 3.76 -0.98 19.92
N ASN A 59 4.88 -1.03 19.19
CA ASN A 59 5.54 -2.25 18.71
C ASN A 59 4.65 -3.06 17.73
N LEU A 60 3.77 -2.39 16.98
CA LEU A 60 2.85 -3.00 16.02
C LEU A 60 3.20 -2.59 14.58
N ALA A 61 3.06 -3.54 13.66
CA ALA A 61 3.01 -3.30 12.21
C ALA A 61 1.57 -3.47 11.73
N HIS A 62 1.13 -2.70 10.73
CA HIS A 62 -0.21 -2.86 10.17
C HIS A 62 -0.35 -4.18 9.41
N GLY A 63 0.69 -4.60 8.67
CA GLY A 63 0.76 -5.88 7.97
C GLY A 63 0.05 -5.95 6.61
N ASP A 64 -0.78 -4.96 6.27
CA ASP A 64 -1.51 -4.87 4.99
C ASP A 64 -1.69 -3.40 4.56
N LEU A 65 -0.60 -2.64 4.52
CA LEU A 65 -0.63 -1.27 4.01
C LEU A 65 -0.79 -1.29 2.49
N ARG A 66 -1.94 -0.81 2.01
CA ARG A 66 -2.30 -0.68 0.60
C ARG A 66 -3.34 0.41 0.40
N ALA A 67 -3.52 0.86 -0.84
CA ALA A 67 -4.42 1.97 -1.15
C ALA A 67 -5.88 1.70 -0.75
N GLU A 68 -6.30 0.43 -0.81
CA GLU A 68 -7.65 -0.03 -0.42
C GLU A 68 -7.91 0.12 1.08
N ASN A 69 -6.87 0.03 1.91
CA ASN A 69 -6.96 0.11 3.36
C ASN A 69 -6.72 1.54 3.88
N ILE A 70 -6.66 2.52 2.97
CA ILE A 70 -6.47 3.94 3.28
C ILE A 70 -7.75 4.70 2.93
N LEU A 71 -8.45 5.15 3.97
CA LEU A 71 -9.71 5.86 3.85
C LEU A 71 -9.49 7.37 3.71
N LEU A 72 -10.17 7.98 2.74
CA LEU A 72 -10.20 9.43 2.55
C LEU A 72 -11.48 10.02 3.15
N ASP A 73 -11.33 10.86 4.17
CA ASP A 73 -12.40 11.69 4.73
C ASP A 73 -12.09 13.17 4.48
N ARG A 74 -12.81 13.76 3.53
CA ARG A 74 -12.57 15.10 2.99
C ARG A 74 -11.16 15.19 2.38
N ASN A 75 -10.19 15.64 3.16
CA ASN A 75 -8.78 15.79 2.76
C ASN A 75 -7.82 15.12 3.76
N ARG A 76 -8.34 14.25 4.63
CA ARG A 76 -7.56 13.54 5.65
C ARG A 76 -7.57 12.05 5.35
N LEU A 77 -6.41 11.42 5.47
CA LEU A 77 -6.29 9.98 5.32
C LEU A 77 -6.32 9.29 6.68
N LYS A 78 -6.89 8.08 6.70
CA LYS A 78 -6.95 7.21 7.88
C LYS A 78 -6.60 5.78 7.47
N LEU A 79 -5.84 5.08 8.31
CA LEU A 79 -5.63 3.65 8.18
C LEU A 79 -6.89 2.88 8.60
N SER A 80 -7.10 1.73 8.00
CA SER A 80 -8.22 0.83 8.26
C SER A 80 -7.81 -0.62 7.97
N ASP A 81 -8.68 -1.58 8.32
CA ASP A 81 -8.44 -3.01 8.10
C ASP A 81 -7.20 -3.55 8.85
N PHE A 82 -7.34 -3.64 10.17
CA PHE A 82 -6.28 -4.06 11.09
C PHE A 82 -6.23 -5.59 11.31
N ASP A 83 -6.86 -6.38 10.45
CA ASP A 83 -6.97 -7.83 10.63
C ASP A 83 -5.60 -8.53 10.59
N TYR A 84 -4.60 -7.92 9.92
CA TYR A 84 -3.21 -8.39 9.87
C TYR A 84 -2.26 -7.62 10.80
N THR A 85 -2.79 -6.76 11.66
CA THR A 85 -1.96 -5.98 12.58
C THR A 85 -1.40 -6.89 13.67
N ALA A 86 -0.08 -6.90 13.80
CA ALA A 86 0.62 -7.77 14.74
C ALA A 86 1.91 -7.14 15.25
N GLU A 87 2.47 -7.75 16.29
CA GLU A 87 3.73 -7.31 16.89
C GLU A 87 4.91 -7.50 15.93
N PHE A 88 5.91 -6.64 16.05
CA PHE A 88 7.17 -6.79 15.33
C PHE A 88 7.81 -8.16 15.59
N GLY A 89 8.35 -8.77 14.53
CA GLY A 89 8.91 -10.11 14.60
C GLY A 89 7.92 -11.24 14.28
N THR A 90 6.61 -10.95 14.21
CA THR A 90 5.61 -11.92 13.75
C THR A 90 5.82 -12.25 12.28
N ASP A 91 5.63 -13.49 11.87
CA ASP A 91 5.68 -13.87 10.45
C ASP A 91 4.60 -13.11 9.67
N SER A 92 5.01 -12.45 8.58
CA SER A 92 4.08 -11.76 7.70
C SER A 92 3.27 -12.78 6.90
N GLU A 93 1.97 -12.82 7.16
CA GLU A 93 1.03 -13.71 6.47
C GLU A 93 0.64 -13.20 5.08
N PHE A 94 0.95 -11.94 4.76
CA PHE A 94 0.48 -11.27 3.56
C PHE A 94 1.62 -10.57 2.80
N CYS A 95 1.78 -10.92 1.52
CA CYS A 95 2.76 -10.32 0.63
C CYS A 95 2.11 -10.01 -0.72
N SER A 96 1.21 -9.03 -0.74
CA SER A 96 0.55 -8.64 -1.99
C SER A 96 1.42 -7.73 -2.83
N CYS A 97 1.68 -8.12 -4.07
CA CYS A 97 2.22 -7.20 -5.07
C CYS A 97 1.23 -6.04 -5.29
N PRO A 98 1.68 -4.78 -5.41
CA PRO A 98 3.08 -4.29 -5.36
C PRO A 98 3.58 -3.87 -3.96
N TYR A 99 2.80 -4.10 -2.91
CA TYR A 99 3.05 -3.62 -1.54
C TYR A 99 3.98 -4.51 -0.70
N GLY A 100 4.25 -5.73 -1.15
CA GLY A 100 5.15 -6.67 -0.50
C GLY A 100 6.35 -7.05 -1.36
N ARG A 101 7.45 -7.42 -0.71
CA ARG A 101 8.66 -7.96 -1.36
C ARG A 101 9.09 -9.25 -0.68
N LEU A 102 9.37 -10.27 -1.49
CA LEU A 102 9.95 -11.52 -1.00
C LEU A 102 11.41 -11.33 -0.58
N LEU A 103 11.77 -11.99 0.52
CA LEU A 103 13.14 -12.05 1.01
C LEU A 103 14.03 -12.92 0.13
N ASN A 104 15.25 -12.45 -0.11
CA ASN A 104 16.30 -13.21 -0.76
C ASN A 104 17.07 -14.07 0.24
N LYS A 105 17.86 -15.03 -0.25
CA LYS A 105 18.68 -15.92 0.60
C LYS A 105 19.60 -15.22 1.61
N PRO A 106 20.22 -14.05 1.31
CA PRO A 106 21.08 -13.36 2.27
C PRO A 106 20.32 -12.70 3.44
N GLU A 107 19.00 -12.56 3.34
CA GLU A 107 18.14 -11.85 4.32
C GLU A 107 17.47 -12.83 5.30
N ALA A 108 18.10 -13.98 5.58
CA ALA A 108 17.50 -15.03 6.41
C ALA A 108 17.32 -14.64 7.88
N ASP A 109 18.01 -13.59 8.35
CA ASP A 109 17.83 -12.98 9.67
C ASP A 109 16.51 -12.20 9.77
N GLN A 110 15.92 -11.85 8.63
CA GLN A 110 14.68 -11.09 8.51
C GLN A 110 13.44 -11.99 8.36
N GLY A 111 13.62 -13.31 8.36
CA GLY A 111 12.57 -14.32 8.17
C GLY A 111 12.93 -15.36 7.11
N MET A 112 11.98 -16.23 6.77
CA MET A 112 12.22 -17.29 5.79
C MET A 112 12.39 -16.72 4.37
N PRO A 113 13.50 -16.97 3.66
CA PRO A 113 13.65 -16.57 2.26
C PRO A 113 12.53 -17.13 1.38
N GLY A 114 12.02 -16.32 0.45
CA GLY A 114 10.84 -16.65 -0.36
C GLY A 114 9.49 -16.30 0.27
N THR A 115 9.49 -15.70 1.47
CA THR A 115 8.31 -15.10 2.12
C THR A 115 8.50 -13.59 2.28
N ALA A 116 7.52 -12.85 2.81
CA ALA A 116 7.71 -11.45 3.21
C ALA A 116 8.62 -11.28 4.44
N GLY A 117 8.89 -12.38 5.16
CA GLY A 117 9.64 -12.40 6.41
C GLY A 117 8.85 -11.87 7.58
N PHE A 118 9.56 -11.42 8.61
CA PHE A 118 8.95 -10.87 9.81
C PHE A 118 8.40 -9.47 9.55
N LEU A 119 7.21 -9.20 10.10
CA LEU A 119 6.61 -7.88 10.17
C LEU A 119 7.49 -6.91 10.96
N GLY A 120 7.58 -5.68 10.47
CA GLY A 120 8.30 -4.62 11.13
C GLY A 120 8.57 -3.42 10.21
N PRO A 121 9.48 -2.52 10.60
CA PRO A 121 9.77 -1.31 9.84
C PRO A 121 10.13 -1.59 8.37
N ARG A 122 10.83 -2.69 8.09
CA ARG A 122 11.19 -3.11 6.73
C ARG A 122 9.97 -3.35 5.85
N THR A 123 8.99 -4.11 6.33
CA THR A 123 7.79 -4.47 5.55
C THR A 123 6.89 -3.26 5.37
N GLU A 124 6.69 -2.47 6.45
CA GLU A 124 5.84 -1.28 6.44
C GLU A 124 6.42 -0.17 5.55
N GLN A 125 7.73 0.08 5.60
CA GLN A 125 8.37 1.10 4.75
C GLN A 125 8.35 0.71 3.27
N PHE A 126 8.48 -0.58 2.96
CA PHE A 126 8.37 -1.05 1.58
C PHE A 126 6.95 -0.80 1.05
N ALA A 127 5.93 -1.22 1.79
CA ALA A 127 4.53 -1.02 1.42
C ALA A 127 4.20 0.47 1.27
N LEU A 128 4.65 1.30 2.21
CA LEU A 128 4.49 2.76 2.18
C LEU A 128 5.18 3.41 0.97
N GLY A 129 6.34 2.91 0.57
CA GLY A 129 7.07 3.38 -0.62
C GLY A 129 6.44 2.95 -1.95
N SER A 130 5.57 1.93 -1.93
CA SER A 130 4.82 1.44 -3.08
C SER A 130 3.48 2.16 -3.31
N LEU A 131 3.06 3.03 -2.38
CA LEU A 131 1.87 3.89 -2.51
C LEU A 131 2.16 5.15 -3.35
#